data_AF-A0A838E7F1-F1
#
_entry.id   AF-A0A838E7F1-F1
#
_cell.length_a   1.000
_cell.length_b   1.000
_cell.length_c   1.000
_cell.angle_alpha   90.00
_cell.angle_beta   90.00
_cell.angle_gamma   90.00
#
_symmetry.space_group_name_H-M   'P 1'
#
loop_
_entity.id
_entity.type
_entity.pdbx_description
1 polymer ?
#
loop_
_entity_poly.entity_id
_entity_poly.type
_entity_poly.pdbx_seq_one_letter_code
_entity_poly.pdbx_strand_id
1 'polypeptide(L)'
;MIAMNLSTFSQGKPRINTSHPEDILAQCAMGIAACRELSKGTNASELALAFDGVSAYMPVLKAIVTESVQYKKKAANFVTQCARIKTALGRIGWQQENLQQATINAQEAVSFARVADDPALLISSQVSLAWVYYYDHRSQQGLQVLQDALNTFKQSPSLPHSFEVRIYSAQAVLEAKTGQHPEEALQRAHSALHKAANKDYYVFSDAIVPDAVVIVSLKWG
;
A
#
# COMPACT_ATOMS: atom_id res chain seq x y z
N MET A 1 23.22 -18.02 -4.94
CA MET A 1 22.44 -17.63 -6.13
C MET A 1 21.44 -18.76 -6.39
N ILE A 2 20.28 -18.72 -5.75
CA ILE A 2 19.22 -19.71 -5.97
C ILE A 2 18.31 -19.11 -7.04
N ALA A 3 18.41 -19.62 -8.26
CA ALA A 3 17.54 -19.25 -9.35
C ALA A 3 16.13 -19.77 -9.06
N MET A 4 15.21 -18.88 -8.71
CA MET A 4 13.78 -19.17 -8.80
C MET A 4 13.44 -19.31 -10.29
N ASN A 5 12.99 -20.49 -10.69
CA ASN A 5 12.59 -20.79 -12.05
C ASN A 5 11.25 -20.12 -12.34
N LEU A 6 11.31 -18.87 -12.82
CA LEU A 6 10.16 -18.02 -13.18
C LEU A 6 9.28 -18.61 -14.31
N SER A 7 9.72 -19.70 -14.93
CA SER A 7 9.02 -20.47 -15.97
C SER A 7 7.83 -21.29 -15.46
N THR A 8 7.63 -21.41 -14.13
CA THR A 8 6.49 -22.16 -13.56
C THR A 8 5.20 -21.36 -13.42
N PHE A 9 5.22 -20.03 -13.62
CA PHE A 9 4.03 -19.19 -13.47
C PHE A 9 2.97 -19.36 -14.57
N SER A 10 3.37 -19.85 -15.76
CA SER A 10 2.48 -19.92 -16.93
C SER A 10 1.59 -21.19 -16.98
N GLN A 11 1.90 -22.25 -16.22
CA GLN A 11 1.28 -23.57 -16.41
C GLN A 11 1.02 -24.37 -15.11
N GLY A 12 0.97 -23.75 -13.93
CA GLY A 12 0.69 -24.51 -12.72
C GLY A 12 0.23 -23.67 -11.55
N LYS A 13 -0.96 -23.98 -11.01
CA LYS A 13 -1.31 -23.64 -9.62
C LYS A 13 -0.09 -23.93 -8.73
N PRO A 14 0.36 -23.00 -7.87
CA PRO A 14 1.39 -23.32 -6.90
C PRO A 14 0.96 -24.57 -6.13
N ARG A 15 1.71 -25.66 -6.27
CA ARG A 15 1.50 -26.89 -5.50
C ARG A 15 1.94 -26.60 -4.07
N ILE A 16 1.00 -26.11 -3.26
CA ILE A 16 1.16 -26.03 -1.81
C ILE A 16 1.08 -27.49 -1.33
N ASN A 17 2.23 -28.17 -1.27
CA ASN A 17 2.36 -29.41 -0.51
C ASN A 17 1.89 -29.15 0.94
N THR A 18 1.47 -30.18 1.65
CA THR A 18 0.99 -30.20 3.05
C THR A 18 2.05 -29.68 4.05
N SER A 19 2.43 -28.42 3.88
CA SER A 19 3.55 -27.76 4.55
C SER A 19 3.00 -27.05 5.78
N HIS A 20 3.79 -27.01 6.84
CA HIS A 20 3.43 -26.27 8.04
C HIS A 20 3.08 -24.81 7.68
N PRO A 21 2.07 -24.17 8.29
CA PRO A 21 1.68 -22.79 7.94
C PRO A 21 2.85 -21.80 7.96
N GLU A 22 3.88 -22.07 8.76
CA GLU A 22 5.11 -21.31 8.79
C GLU A 22 5.92 -21.33 7.48
N ASP A 23 6.04 -22.50 6.84
CA ASP A 23 6.75 -22.65 5.57
C ASP A 23 6.02 -21.92 4.45
N ILE A 24 4.68 -22.03 4.45
CA ILE A 24 3.82 -21.31 3.51
C ILE A 24 4.03 -19.80 3.69
N LEU A 25 4.03 -19.31 4.93
CA LEU A 25 4.24 -17.90 5.23
C LEU A 25 5.64 -17.43 4.83
N ALA A 26 6.69 -18.24 5.01
CA ALA A 26 8.04 -17.92 4.57
C ALA A 26 8.12 -17.79 3.04
N GLN A 27 7.49 -18.72 2.31
CA GLN A 27 7.42 -18.67 0.85
C GLN A 27 6.62 -17.45 0.36
N CYS A 28 5.45 -17.19 0.95
CA CYS A 28 4.66 -16.00 0.64
C CYS A 28 5.44 -14.71 0.93
N ALA A 29 6.22 -14.64 2.01
CA ALA A 29 7.01 -13.45 2.32
C ALA A 29 7.99 -13.08 1.19
N MET A 30 8.76 -14.08 0.70
CA MET A 30 9.69 -13.89 -0.41
C MET A 30 8.96 -13.54 -1.71
N GLY A 31 7.87 -14.26 -2.02
CA GLY A 31 7.08 -14.04 -3.22
C GLY A 31 6.43 -12.64 -3.26
N ILE A 32 5.89 -12.18 -2.12
CA ILE A 32 5.29 -10.84 -1.99
C ILE A 32 6.36 -9.76 -2.13
N ALA A 33 7.56 -9.95 -1.57
CA ALA A 33 8.66 -9.02 -1.76
C ALA A 33 9.05 -8.90 -3.24
N ALA A 34 9.14 -10.02 -3.96
CA ALA A 34 9.39 -10.01 -5.40
C ALA A 34 8.26 -9.31 -6.19
N CYS A 35 7.00 -9.61 -5.89
CA CYS A 35 5.85 -8.97 -6.53
C CYS A 35 5.83 -7.45 -6.27
N ARG A 36 6.25 -7.02 -5.08
CA ARG A 36 6.38 -5.59 -4.76
C ARG A 36 7.40 -4.90 -5.65
N GLU A 37 8.56 -5.49 -5.86
CA GLU A 37 9.57 -4.90 -6.76
C GLU A 37 9.08 -4.86 -8.21
N LEU A 38 8.47 -5.95 -8.69
CA LEU A 38 7.85 -6.00 -10.02
C LEU A 38 6.74 -4.95 -10.20
N SER A 39 5.94 -4.68 -9.16
CA SER A 39 4.86 -3.69 -9.21
C SER A 39 5.32 -2.24 -9.34
N LYS A 40 6.61 -1.97 -9.12
CA LYS A 40 7.23 -0.64 -9.36
C LYS A 40 7.77 -0.48 -10.77
N GLY A 41 7.84 -1.58 -11.54
CA GLY A 41 8.28 -1.54 -12.92
C GLY A 41 7.30 -0.80 -13.81
N THR A 42 7.71 -0.50 -15.04
CA THR A 42 6.84 0.08 -16.08
C THR A 42 6.49 -0.95 -17.16
N ASN A 43 7.09 -2.14 -17.09
CA ASN A 43 6.86 -3.20 -18.05
C ASN A 43 5.56 -3.96 -17.74
N ALA A 44 4.66 -3.98 -18.71
CA ALA A 44 3.43 -4.76 -18.72
C ALA A 44 3.59 -6.20 -18.19
N SER A 45 4.64 -6.91 -18.62
CA SER A 45 4.89 -8.30 -18.18
C SER A 45 5.21 -8.38 -16.69
N GLU A 46 5.98 -7.43 -16.15
CA GLU A 46 6.32 -7.37 -14.73
C GLU A 46 5.10 -7.06 -13.88
N LEU A 47 4.28 -6.10 -14.33
CA LEU A 47 3.02 -5.75 -13.68
C LEU A 47 2.02 -6.93 -13.66
N ALA A 48 1.93 -7.70 -14.76
CA ALA A 48 1.15 -8.94 -14.81
C ALA A 48 1.65 -9.95 -13.79
N LEU A 49 2.96 -10.23 -13.76
CA LEU A 49 3.56 -11.18 -12.83
C LEU A 49 3.34 -10.77 -11.37
N ALA A 50 3.47 -9.48 -11.05
CA ALA A 50 3.17 -8.95 -9.73
C ALA A 50 1.70 -9.22 -9.34
N PHE A 51 0.77 -8.91 -10.25
CA PHE A 51 -0.66 -9.09 -10.06
C PHE A 51 -1.05 -10.55 -9.83
N ASP A 52 -0.58 -11.43 -10.71
CA ASP A 52 -0.88 -12.86 -10.68
C ASP A 52 -0.28 -13.50 -9.43
N GLY A 53 0.97 -13.13 -9.10
CA GLY A 53 1.66 -13.60 -7.91
C GLY A 53 0.90 -13.28 -6.62
N VAL A 54 0.55 -12.02 -6.40
CA VAL A 54 -0.21 -11.64 -5.18
C VAL A 54 -1.60 -12.25 -5.15
N SER A 55 -2.27 -12.36 -6.31
CA SER A 55 -3.58 -12.98 -6.42
C SER A 55 -3.54 -14.47 -6.07
N ALA A 56 -2.47 -15.18 -6.44
CA ALA A 56 -2.28 -16.59 -6.09
C ALA A 56 -2.04 -16.80 -4.58
N TYR A 57 -1.36 -15.88 -3.90
CA TYR A 57 -1.09 -16.00 -2.46
C TYR A 57 -2.30 -15.66 -1.58
N MET A 58 -3.17 -14.75 -2.02
CA MET A 58 -4.26 -14.23 -1.17
C MET A 58 -5.21 -15.31 -0.60
N PRO A 59 -5.69 -16.32 -1.36
CA PRO A 59 -6.58 -17.34 -0.82
C PRO A 59 -5.99 -18.12 0.36
N VAL A 60 -4.74 -18.60 0.22
CA VAL A 60 -4.08 -19.37 1.29
C VAL A 60 -3.79 -18.50 2.50
N LEU A 61 -3.37 -17.24 2.30
CA LEU A 61 -3.12 -16.32 3.40
C LEU A 61 -4.41 -15.99 4.16
N LYS A 62 -5.52 -15.77 3.46
CA LYS A 62 -6.84 -15.54 4.08
C LYS A 62 -7.30 -16.75 4.88
N ALA A 63 -7.10 -17.97 4.38
CA ALA A 63 -7.39 -19.19 5.13
C ALA A 63 -6.57 -19.27 6.43
N ILE A 64 -5.27 -18.95 6.40
CA ILE A 64 -4.44 -18.91 7.61
C ILE A 64 -4.94 -17.84 8.60
N VAL A 65 -5.41 -16.68 8.14
CA VAL A 65 -6.00 -15.64 9.02
C VAL A 65 -7.22 -16.16 9.77
N THR A 66 -8.04 -16.99 9.13
CA THR A 66 -9.27 -17.54 9.74
C THR A 66 -9.01 -18.76 10.61
N GLU A 67 -8.08 -19.63 10.21
CA GLU A 67 -7.91 -20.97 10.80
C GLU A 67 -6.82 -21.05 11.87
N SER A 68 -5.85 -20.14 11.86
CA SER A 68 -4.70 -20.20 12.78
C SER A 68 -4.67 -19.01 13.73
N VAL A 69 -4.80 -19.26 15.04
CA VAL A 69 -4.61 -18.23 16.07
C VAL A 69 -3.15 -17.74 16.10
N GLN A 70 -2.19 -18.66 16.02
CA GLN A 70 -0.76 -18.36 16.10
C GLN A 70 -0.28 -17.49 14.93
N TYR A 71 -0.73 -17.81 13.71
CA TYR A 71 -0.22 -17.17 12.51
C TYR A 71 -1.13 -16.07 11.96
N LYS A 72 -2.28 -15.83 12.58
CA LYS A 72 -3.30 -14.85 12.18
C LYS A 72 -2.74 -13.49 11.79
N LYS A 73 -2.00 -12.85 12.71
CA LYS A 73 -1.49 -11.49 12.51
C LYS A 73 -0.49 -11.41 11.35
N LYS A 74 0.43 -12.38 11.27
CA LYS A 74 1.45 -12.45 10.21
C LYS A 74 0.81 -12.69 8.84
N ALA A 75 -0.16 -13.60 8.76
CA ALA A 75 -0.91 -13.83 7.53
C ALA A 75 -1.71 -12.59 7.11
N ALA A 76 -2.37 -11.90 8.05
CA ALA A 76 -3.11 -10.67 7.78
C ALA A 76 -2.21 -9.54 7.28
N ASN A 77 -0.98 -9.44 7.80
CA ASN A 77 0.04 -8.52 7.30
C ASN A 77 0.32 -8.80 5.81
N PHE A 78 0.53 -10.06 5.44
CA PHE A 78 0.76 -10.44 4.04
C PHE A 78 -0.46 -10.23 3.13
N VAL A 79 -1.68 -10.56 3.58
CA VAL A 79 -2.90 -10.25 2.82
C VAL A 79 -2.98 -8.74 2.54
N THR A 80 -2.68 -7.92 3.55
CA THR A 80 -2.67 -6.46 3.41
C THR A 80 -1.66 -6.01 2.37
N GLN A 81 -0.44 -6.56 2.38
CA GLN A 81 0.58 -6.23 1.39
C GLN A 81 0.15 -6.62 -0.03
N CYS A 82 -0.42 -7.82 -0.22
CA CYS A 82 -0.99 -8.25 -1.50
C CYS A 82 -2.08 -7.28 -1.98
N ALA A 83 -3.05 -6.97 -1.11
CA ALA A 83 -4.17 -6.10 -1.43
C ALA A 83 -3.71 -4.68 -1.79
N ARG A 84 -2.66 -4.15 -1.15
CA ARG A 84 -2.04 -2.86 -1.52
C ARG A 84 -1.37 -2.89 -2.89
N ILE A 85 -0.69 -3.98 -3.24
CA ILE A 85 -0.10 -4.14 -4.58
C ILE A 85 -1.21 -4.13 -5.62
N LYS A 86 -2.27 -4.92 -5.44
CA LYS A 86 -3.43 -4.92 -6.34
C LYS A 86 -4.09 -3.55 -6.42
N THR A 87 -4.26 -2.86 -5.30
CA THR A 87 -4.77 -1.47 -5.26
C THR A 87 -3.94 -0.55 -6.15
N ALA A 88 -2.61 -0.61 -6.04
CA ALA A 88 -1.73 0.24 -6.83
C ALA A 88 -1.84 -0.03 -8.34
N LEU A 89 -1.91 -1.31 -8.72
CA LEU A 89 -2.09 -1.73 -10.12
C LEU A 89 -3.47 -1.35 -10.67
N GLY A 90 -4.53 -1.53 -9.89
CA GLY A 90 -5.88 -1.13 -10.30
C GLY A 90 -6.06 0.39 -10.45
N ARG A 91 -5.34 1.21 -9.66
CA ARG A 91 -5.36 2.69 -9.80
C ARG A 91 -4.84 3.17 -11.15
N ILE A 92 -3.91 2.45 -11.77
CA ILE A 92 -3.37 2.77 -13.10
C ILE A 92 -4.11 2.07 -14.25
N GLY A 93 -5.23 1.41 -13.96
CA GLY A 93 -6.03 0.72 -14.98
C GLY A 93 -5.39 -0.54 -15.54
N TRP A 94 -4.48 -1.19 -14.80
CA TRP A 94 -3.80 -2.40 -15.26
C TRP A 94 -4.74 -3.62 -15.32
N GLN A 95 -4.60 -4.47 -16.36
CA GLN A 95 -5.37 -5.73 -16.51
C GLN A 95 -6.90 -5.60 -16.42
N GLN A 96 -7.48 -4.52 -16.97
CA GLN A 96 -8.92 -4.23 -16.88
C GLN A 96 -9.43 -4.04 -15.43
N GLU A 97 -8.53 -4.01 -14.42
CA GLU A 97 -8.93 -3.54 -13.10
C GLU A 97 -9.31 -2.07 -13.23
N ASN A 98 -10.50 -1.75 -12.73
CA ASN A 98 -11.01 -0.40 -12.68
C ASN A 98 -10.88 0.14 -11.24
N LEU A 99 -11.18 1.43 -11.08
CA LEU A 99 -11.15 2.09 -9.78
C LEU A 99 -12.08 1.44 -8.73
N GLN A 100 -13.15 0.76 -9.18
CA GLN A 100 -14.03 0.00 -8.28
C GLN A 100 -13.30 -1.20 -7.66
N GLN A 101 -12.58 -1.98 -8.46
CA GLN A 101 -11.79 -3.10 -7.94
C GLN A 101 -10.62 -2.62 -7.07
N ALA A 102 -9.96 -1.53 -7.46
CA ALA A 102 -8.94 -0.88 -6.63
C ALA A 102 -9.50 -0.43 -5.28
N THR A 103 -10.75 0.07 -5.24
CA THR A 103 -11.44 0.44 -4.00
C THR A 103 -11.67 -0.77 -3.10
N ILE A 104 -12.16 -1.87 -3.67
CA ILE A 104 -12.39 -3.12 -2.93
C ILE A 104 -11.07 -3.63 -2.32
N ASN A 105 -10.02 -3.69 -3.14
CA ASN A 105 -8.69 -4.12 -2.70
C ASN A 105 -8.14 -3.19 -1.59
N ALA A 106 -8.35 -1.87 -1.69
CA ALA A 106 -7.88 -0.91 -0.70
C ALA A 106 -8.64 -0.99 0.63
N GLN A 107 -9.96 -1.18 0.58
CA GLN A 107 -10.78 -1.40 1.77
C GLN A 107 -10.41 -2.72 2.46
N GLU A 108 -10.17 -3.77 1.67
CA GLU A 108 -9.67 -5.05 2.17
C GLU A 108 -8.30 -4.89 2.86
N ALA A 109 -7.38 -4.14 2.27
CA ALA A 109 -6.09 -3.83 2.88
C ALA A 109 -6.24 -3.15 4.24
N VAL A 110 -7.13 -2.15 4.37
CA VAL A 110 -7.40 -1.49 5.66
C VAL A 110 -7.98 -2.47 6.68
N SER A 111 -8.89 -3.36 6.27
CA SER A 111 -9.49 -4.37 7.15
C SER A 111 -8.45 -5.35 7.70
N PHE A 112 -7.63 -5.95 6.83
CA PHE A 112 -6.59 -6.88 7.25
C PHE A 112 -5.43 -6.19 7.99
N ALA A 113 -5.15 -4.92 7.73
CA ALA A 113 -4.15 -4.16 8.48
C ALA A 113 -4.54 -4.03 9.96
N ARG A 114 -5.84 -3.85 10.25
CA ARG A 114 -6.35 -3.85 11.63
C ARG A 114 -6.17 -5.22 12.29
N VAL A 115 -6.39 -6.31 11.54
CA VAL A 115 -6.16 -7.67 12.04
C VAL A 115 -4.68 -7.96 12.28
N ALA A 116 -3.80 -7.40 11.44
CA ALA A 116 -2.35 -7.52 11.58
C ALA A 116 -1.81 -6.80 12.81
N ASP A 117 -2.58 -5.85 13.37
CA ASP A 117 -2.21 -5.05 14.55
C ASP A 117 -0.87 -4.31 14.33
N ASP A 118 -0.71 -3.76 13.12
CA ASP A 118 0.47 -3.02 12.68
C ASP A 118 0.05 -1.59 12.29
N PRO A 119 0.28 -0.59 13.17
CA PRO A 119 -0.12 0.79 12.92
C PRO A 119 0.52 1.41 11.68
N ALA A 120 1.79 1.08 11.38
CA ALA A 120 2.49 1.58 10.19
C ALA A 120 1.84 1.05 8.91
N LEU A 121 1.45 -0.22 8.91
CA LEU A 121 0.77 -0.86 7.80
C LEU A 121 -0.67 -0.34 7.65
N LEU A 122 -1.38 -0.09 8.75
CA LEU A 122 -2.72 0.49 8.75
C LEU A 122 -2.73 1.89 8.14
N ILE A 123 -1.87 2.80 8.63
CA ILE A 123 -1.73 4.16 8.08
C ILE A 123 -1.40 4.10 6.59
N SER A 124 -0.46 3.24 6.20
CA SER A 124 -0.09 3.12 4.78
C SER A 124 -1.24 2.61 3.90
N SER A 125 -2.11 1.75 4.43
CA SER A 125 -3.29 1.24 3.73
C SER A 125 -4.38 2.30 3.64
N GLN A 126 -4.59 3.09 4.69
CA GLN A 126 -5.51 4.22 4.70
C GLN A 126 -5.09 5.30 3.70
N VAL A 127 -3.81 5.69 3.68
CA VAL A 127 -3.30 6.63 2.67
C VAL A 127 -3.52 6.08 1.25
N SER A 128 -3.29 4.79 1.03
CA SER A 128 -3.58 4.15 -0.27
C SER A 128 -5.06 4.23 -0.65
N LEU A 129 -5.97 3.99 0.29
CA LEU A 129 -7.41 4.10 0.09
C LEU A 129 -7.85 5.56 -0.19
N ALA A 130 -7.26 6.53 0.51
CA ALA A 130 -7.51 7.94 0.23
C ALA A 130 -7.12 8.33 -1.20
N TRP A 131 -6.02 7.80 -1.72
CA TRP A 131 -5.65 7.99 -3.12
C TRP A 131 -6.63 7.33 -4.09
N VAL A 132 -7.17 6.15 -3.78
CA VAL A 132 -8.22 5.56 -4.61
C VAL A 132 -9.45 6.47 -4.64
N TYR A 133 -9.88 7.00 -3.48
CA TYR A 133 -10.99 7.94 -3.41
C TYR A 133 -10.73 9.26 -4.12
N TYR A 134 -9.48 9.72 -4.16
CA TYR A 134 -9.10 10.84 -5.01
C TYR A 134 -9.39 10.54 -6.48
N TYR A 135 -8.97 9.38 -7.01
CA TYR A 135 -9.21 9.03 -8.42
C TYR A 135 -10.68 8.72 -8.71
N ASP A 136 -11.41 8.14 -7.74
CA ASP A 136 -12.85 7.80 -7.83
C ASP A 136 -13.78 9.00 -7.56
N HIS A 137 -13.28 10.23 -7.62
CA HIS A 137 -14.04 11.48 -7.38
C HIS A 137 -14.76 11.57 -6.02
N ARG A 138 -14.25 10.85 -5.02
CA ARG A 138 -14.81 10.75 -3.65
C ARG A 138 -13.90 11.38 -2.61
N SER A 139 -13.31 12.54 -2.94
CA SER A 139 -12.30 13.20 -2.10
C SER A 139 -12.74 13.42 -0.64
N GLN A 140 -14.02 13.68 -0.36
CA GLN A 140 -14.51 13.81 1.02
C GLN A 140 -14.33 12.52 1.84
N GLN A 141 -14.56 11.35 1.25
CA GLN A 141 -14.30 10.07 1.92
C GLN A 141 -12.79 9.83 2.07
N GLY A 142 -11.98 10.30 1.14
CA GLY A 142 -10.52 10.28 1.27
C GLY A 142 -10.02 11.11 2.45
N LEU A 143 -10.56 12.31 2.65
CA LEU A 143 -10.24 13.16 3.80
C LEU A 143 -10.63 12.49 5.14
N GLN A 144 -11.80 11.83 5.21
CA GLN A 144 -12.19 11.05 6.39
C GLN A 144 -11.20 9.92 6.70
N VAL A 145 -10.77 9.18 5.68
CA VAL A 145 -9.78 8.10 5.85
C VAL A 145 -8.42 8.64 6.31
N LEU A 146 -8.00 9.81 5.83
CA LEU A 146 -6.76 10.47 6.28
C LEU A 146 -6.87 10.96 7.72
N GLN A 147 -8.05 11.40 8.16
CA GLN A 147 -8.29 11.73 9.56
C GLN A 147 -8.14 10.50 10.47
N ASP A 148 -8.65 9.33 10.05
CA ASP A 148 -8.44 8.07 10.77
C ASP A 148 -6.96 7.67 10.81
N ALA A 149 -6.22 7.92 9.72
CA ALA A 149 -4.78 7.67 9.67
C ALA A 149 -4.01 8.58 10.63
N LEU A 150 -4.39 9.86 10.73
CA LEU A 150 -3.80 10.81 11.67
C LEU A 150 -4.08 10.40 13.13
N ASN A 151 -5.29 9.94 13.42
CA ASN A 151 -5.64 9.44 14.75
C ASN A 151 -4.79 8.21 15.12
N THR A 152 -4.62 7.27 14.19
CA THR A 152 -3.76 6.10 14.36
C THR A 152 -2.30 6.50 14.61
N PHE A 153 -1.79 7.47 13.86
CA PHE A 153 -0.43 8.00 14.05
C PHE A 153 -0.24 8.63 15.43
N LYS A 154 -1.17 9.47 15.88
CA LYS A 154 -1.12 10.11 17.22
C LYS A 154 -1.12 9.10 18.37
N GLN A 155 -1.78 7.95 18.19
CA GLN A 155 -1.79 6.85 19.16
C GLN A 155 -0.52 5.99 19.12
N SER A 156 0.36 6.20 18.13
CA SER A 156 1.53 5.37 17.86
C SER A 156 2.83 6.21 17.93
N PRO A 157 3.26 6.64 19.13
CA PRO A 157 4.36 7.62 19.28
C PRO A 157 5.73 7.12 18.83
N SER A 158 5.89 5.80 18.62
CA SER A 158 7.12 5.20 18.10
C SER A 158 7.26 5.29 16.58
N LEU A 159 6.20 5.68 15.86
CA LEU A 159 6.27 5.79 14.41
C LEU A 159 7.05 7.03 13.96
N PRO A 160 7.85 6.93 12.89
CA PRO A 160 8.59 8.06 12.37
C PRO A 160 7.67 9.15 11.80
N HIS A 161 8.09 10.40 11.91
CA HIS A 161 7.38 11.57 11.34
C HIS A 161 7.21 11.50 9.80
N SER A 162 7.90 10.59 9.11
CA SER A 162 7.65 10.34 7.68
C SER A 162 6.21 9.88 7.40
N PHE A 163 5.52 9.24 8.35
CA PHE A 163 4.08 8.96 8.23
C PHE A 163 3.22 10.22 8.30
N GLU A 164 3.59 11.16 9.17
CA GLU A 164 2.90 12.45 9.29
C GLU A 164 3.03 13.26 8.00
N VAL A 165 4.23 13.28 7.39
CA VAL A 165 4.45 13.88 6.06
C VAL A 165 3.52 13.25 5.03
N ARG A 166 3.43 11.91 4.98
CA ARG A 166 2.59 11.20 4.00
C ARG A 166 1.10 11.52 4.16
N ILE A 167 0.61 11.57 5.39
CA ILE A 167 -0.81 11.86 5.69
C ILE A 167 -1.13 13.29 5.24
N TYR A 168 -0.35 14.28 5.68
CA TYR A 168 -0.63 15.68 5.37
C TYR A 168 -0.41 16.04 3.90
N SER A 169 0.58 15.45 3.23
CA SER A 169 0.75 15.62 1.78
C SER A 169 -0.45 15.10 1.00
N ALA A 170 -0.98 13.93 1.37
CA ALA A 170 -2.21 13.42 0.75
C ALA A 170 -3.41 14.32 1.07
N GLN A 171 -3.53 14.79 2.32
CA GLN A 171 -4.61 15.68 2.74
C GLN A 171 -4.64 16.97 1.92
N ALA A 172 -3.49 17.64 1.76
CA ALA A 172 -3.37 18.85 0.96
C ALA A 172 -3.88 18.66 -0.48
N VAL A 173 -3.55 17.53 -1.12
CA VAL A 173 -4.01 17.23 -2.48
C VAL A 173 -5.52 17.04 -2.53
N LEU A 174 -6.09 16.33 -1.56
CA LEU A 174 -7.54 16.12 -1.51
C LEU A 174 -8.29 17.43 -1.19
N GLU A 175 -7.77 18.26 -0.28
CA GLU A 175 -8.32 19.58 0.05
C GLU A 175 -8.35 20.48 -1.19
N ALA A 176 -7.22 20.59 -1.91
CA ALA A 176 -7.11 21.35 -3.15
C ALA A 176 -8.13 20.88 -4.21
N LYS A 177 -8.29 19.56 -4.39
CA LYS A 177 -9.27 19.00 -5.34
C LYS A 177 -10.72 19.34 -4.97
N THR A 178 -11.00 19.55 -3.69
CA THR A 178 -12.33 19.91 -3.20
C THR A 178 -12.57 21.42 -3.10
N GLY A 179 -11.60 22.24 -3.51
CA GLY A 179 -11.66 23.70 -3.37
C GLY A 179 -11.55 24.18 -1.91
N GLN A 180 -11.04 23.35 -1.01
CA GLN A 180 -10.72 23.72 0.38
C GLN A 180 -9.32 24.34 0.43
N HIS A 181 -8.86 24.72 1.63
CA HIS A 181 -7.58 25.42 1.88
C HIS A 181 -6.44 24.42 2.16
N PRO A 182 -5.60 24.06 1.17
CA PRO A 182 -4.53 23.07 1.34
C PRO A 182 -3.31 23.60 2.13
N GLU A 183 -3.24 24.90 2.40
CA GLU A 183 -2.06 25.59 2.93
C GLU A 183 -1.66 25.06 4.30
N GLU A 184 -2.63 24.81 5.17
CA GLU A 184 -2.38 24.27 6.51
C GLU A 184 -1.79 22.86 6.45
N ALA A 185 -2.38 21.98 5.63
CA ALA A 185 -1.88 20.62 5.46
C ALA A 185 -0.46 20.62 4.86
N LEU A 186 -0.19 21.49 3.88
CA LEU A 186 1.16 21.66 3.34
C LEU A 186 2.16 22.15 4.39
N GLN A 187 1.78 23.13 5.22
CA GLN A 187 2.64 23.65 6.28
C GLN A 187 2.96 22.57 7.33
N ARG A 188 1.98 21.72 7.66
CA ARG A 188 2.18 20.58 8.56
C ARG A 188 3.07 19.51 7.95
N ALA A 189 2.86 19.16 6.67
CA ALA A 189 3.74 18.24 5.94
C ALA A 189 5.19 18.75 5.93
N HIS A 190 5.39 20.04 5.64
CA HIS A 190 6.70 20.68 5.65
C HIS A 190 7.34 20.65 7.05
N SER A 191 6.59 20.97 8.09
CA SER A 191 7.07 20.95 9.48
C SER A 191 7.46 19.54 9.92
N ALA A 192 6.69 18.52 9.52
CA ALA A 192 6.99 17.12 9.79
C ALA A 192 8.24 16.64 9.01
N LEU A 193 8.47 17.15 7.80
CA LEU A 193 9.66 16.83 7.02
C LEU A 193 10.95 17.27 7.73
N HIS A 194 10.97 18.46 8.31
CA HIS A 194 12.11 18.93 9.12
C HIS A 194 12.39 18.04 10.33
N LYS A 195 11.34 17.52 10.98
CA LYS A 195 11.47 16.57 12.09
C LYS A 195 11.91 15.18 11.63
N ALA A 196 11.57 14.82 10.40
CA ALA A 196 11.99 13.55 9.81
C ALA A 196 13.49 13.59 9.44
N ALA A 197 14.07 14.76 9.12
CA ALA A 197 15.42 14.97 8.58
C ALA A 197 16.59 14.27 9.35
N ASN A 198 16.76 12.97 9.09
CA ASN A 198 18.02 12.27 8.93
C ASN A 198 18.30 12.20 7.41
N LYS A 199 19.54 12.44 6.98
CA LYS A 199 19.96 13.02 5.67
C LYS A 199 19.55 12.39 4.32
N ASP A 200 18.63 11.43 4.25
CA ASP A 200 18.23 10.80 2.98
C ASP A 200 16.70 10.84 2.82
N TYR A 201 16.15 11.82 2.10
CA TYR A 201 14.70 11.88 1.82
C TYR A 201 14.36 11.86 0.33
N TYR A 202 13.44 10.93 0.02
CA TYR A 202 12.82 10.66 -1.26
C TYR A 202 11.75 11.71 -1.59
N VAL A 203 11.73 12.12 -2.85
CA VAL A 203 10.56 12.77 -3.48
C VAL A 203 9.39 11.79 -3.39
N PHE A 204 8.26 12.22 -2.81
CA PHE A 204 7.02 11.45 -2.90
C PHE A 204 6.45 11.58 -4.32
N SER A 205 6.98 10.80 -5.26
CA SER A 205 6.17 10.29 -6.35
C SER A 205 5.50 9.02 -5.84
N ASP A 206 4.19 8.89 -6.07
CA ASP A 206 3.63 7.55 -6.17
C ASP A 206 4.37 6.92 -7.36
N ALA A 207 5.39 6.09 -7.14
CA ALA A 207 6.30 5.60 -8.19
C ALA A 207 5.58 4.83 -9.32
N ILE A 208 4.27 4.65 -9.19
CA ILE A 208 3.37 3.96 -10.09
C ILE A 208 2.51 4.95 -10.90
N VAL A 209 2.37 6.22 -10.48
CA VAL A 209 1.61 7.26 -11.20
C VAL A 209 2.55 8.44 -11.56
N PRO A 210 2.95 8.59 -12.84
CA PRO A 210 3.87 9.65 -13.29
C PRO A 210 3.39 11.08 -12.99
N ASP A 211 2.07 11.29 -12.88
CA ASP A 211 1.45 12.62 -12.85
C ASP A 211 1.01 13.09 -11.45
N ALA A 212 1.19 12.27 -10.42
CA ALA A 212 0.89 12.65 -9.03
C ALA A 212 2.17 12.76 -8.21
N VAL A 213 3.11 13.57 -8.70
CA VAL A 213 4.23 14.03 -7.86
C VAL A 213 3.73 15.21 -7.05
N VAL A 214 3.45 14.99 -5.76
CA VAL A 214 3.45 16.10 -4.81
C VAL A 214 4.90 16.45 -4.57
N ILE A 215 5.48 17.22 -5.50
CA ILE A 215 6.75 17.85 -5.25
C ILE A 215 6.45 18.95 -4.24
N VAL A 216 6.81 18.75 -2.97
CA VAL A 216 7.10 19.88 -2.08
C VAL A 216 8.43 20.47 -2.54
N SER A 217 8.44 21.08 -3.74
CA SER A 217 9.56 21.88 -4.22
C SER A 217 9.19 23.32 -3.96
N LEU A 218 9.67 23.81 -2.82
CA LEU A 218 9.86 25.24 -2.65
C LEU A 218 11.23 25.55 -3.29
N LYS A 219 11.22 25.92 -4.57
CA LYS A 219 12.31 26.72 -5.13
C LYS A 219 12.30 28.04 -4.37
N TRP A 220 13.33 28.27 -3.55
CA TRP A 220 13.64 29.61 -3.06
C TRP A 220 14.65 30.23 -4.03
N GLY A 221 14.31 31.42 -4.54
CA GLY A 221 15.27 32.35 -5.15
C GLY A 221 16.06 33.08 -4.08
#